data_AF-A0A9E6K0G8-F1
#
_entry.id   AF-A0A9E6K0G8-F1
#
_cell.length_a   1.000
_cell.length_b   1.000
_cell.length_c   1.000
_cell.angle_alpha   90.00
_cell.angle_beta   90.00
_cell.angle_gamma   90.00
#
_symmetry.space_group_name_H-M   'P 1'
#
loop_
_entity.id
_entity.type
_entity.pdbx_description
1 polymer ?
#
loop_
_entity_poly.entity_id
_entity_poly.type
_entity_poly.pdbx_seq_one_letter_code
_entity_poly.pdbx_strand_id
1 'polypeptide(L)'
;QGRYTLESAIKAAPEDGANKWQWRAPSETGMYSVKVSEPSTNESVTLNVFVMVPASKLKGGYLNGYRIGEYPAAPLNGNSAYESPKGFIEVTEKNQETQVSPHFKLKQFLCKEPGKTRYLVLEEMLIVKLEHILQKVNELGYTCETFDVMSGYRTPFYNRSIGNVKFSRHVYGSAADIFIDEKPKDGVMDDLNKDGRIDKQDAEVLYGIVEDMYGGGNVSMQLVGGLGVYNRTASHGPFIHVDVRGSQARWGMKSQKSQNQRID
;
A
#
# COMPACT_ATOMS: atom_id res chain seq x y z
N GLN A 1 -10.53 -5.01 37.01
CA GLN A 1 -9.91 -4.11 36.00
C GLN A 1 -9.39 -4.97 34.86
N GLY A 2 -9.43 -4.48 33.63
CA GLY A 2 -8.87 -5.20 32.48
C GLY A 2 -7.35 -5.32 32.54
N ARG A 3 -6.79 -6.24 31.75
CA ARG A 3 -5.34 -6.43 31.53
C ARG A 3 -4.71 -5.25 30.80
N TYR A 4 -5.46 -4.58 29.94
CA TYR A 4 -4.98 -3.48 29.09
C TYR A 4 -5.56 -2.14 29.53
N THR A 5 -4.84 -1.06 29.20
CA THR A 5 -5.29 0.33 29.32
C THR A 5 -5.32 0.99 27.95
N LEU A 6 -6.19 1.99 27.78
CA LEU A 6 -6.32 2.75 26.53
C LEU A 6 -6.14 4.25 26.83
N GLU A 7 -5.23 4.88 26.08
CA GLU A 7 -4.94 6.30 26.10
C GLU A 7 -5.23 6.91 24.72
N SER A 8 -6.01 7.99 24.68
CA SER A 8 -6.28 8.73 23.46
C SER A 8 -6.55 10.20 23.78
N ALA A 9 -6.21 11.10 22.85
CA ALA A 9 -6.55 12.52 22.95
C ALA A 9 -8.07 12.77 22.95
N ILE A 10 -8.85 11.79 22.46
CA ILE A 10 -10.31 11.82 22.47
C ILE A 10 -10.81 10.86 23.54
N LYS A 11 -11.78 11.29 24.33
CA LYS A 11 -12.38 10.46 25.38
C LYS A 11 -12.94 9.16 24.76
N ALA A 12 -12.33 8.03 25.11
CA ALA A 12 -12.92 6.72 24.93
C ALA A 12 -13.74 6.39 26.18
N ALA A 13 -14.95 5.84 26.01
CA ALA A 13 -15.73 5.32 27.12
C ALA A 13 -15.43 3.82 27.29
N PRO A 14 -15.23 3.31 28.51
CA PRO A 14 -15.23 1.87 28.72
C PRO A 14 -16.61 1.30 28.30
N GLU A 15 -16.62 0.16 27.62
CA GLU A 15 -17.84 -0.61 27.38
C GLU A 15 -18.06 -1.63 28.50
N ASP A 16 -19.24 -2.25 28.55
CA ASP A 16 -19.54 -3.37 29.44
C ASP A 16 -18.60 -4.56 29.11
N GLY A 17 -17.48 -4.64 29.82
CA GLY A 17 -16.52 -5.74 29.76
C GLY A 17 -15.07 -5.33 30.02
N ALA A 18 -14.28 -6.26 30.57
CA ALA A 18 -12.83 -6.08 30.68
C ALA A 18 -12.19 -5.98 29.28
N ASN A 19 -11.23 -5.05 29.12
CA ASN A 19 -10.49 -4.83 27.86
C ASN A 19 -11.35 -4.40 26.67
N LYS A 20 -12.46 -3.71 26.91
CA LYS A 20 -13.32 -3.17 25.85
C LYS A 20 -13.52 -1.67 26.03
N TRP A 21 -13.40 -0.94 24.93
CA TRP A 21 -13.58 0.50 24.89
C TRP A 21 -14.36 0.88 23.62
N GLN A 22 -15.27 1.83 23.78
CA GLN A 22 -15.89 2.51 22.66
C GLN A 22 -15.10 3.78 22.36
N TRP A 23 -14.46 3.81 21.20
CA TRP A 23 -13.85 5.01 20.65
C TRP A 23 -14.70 5.53 19.49
N ARG A 24 -15.08 6.81 19.54
CA ARG A 24 -15.87 7.46 18.49
C ARG A 24 -14.99 8.46 17.75
N ALA A 25 -14.92 8.28 16.43
CA ALA A 25 -14.24 9.24 15.56
C ALA A 25 -14.84 10.64 15.73
N PRO A 26 -14.01 11.68 15.88
CA PRO A 26 -14.47 13.07 15.90
C PRO A 26 -15.01 13.48 14.53
N SER A 27 -15.73 14.59 14.49
CA SER A 27 -16.19 15.19 13.23
C SER A 27 -15.08 15.92 12.46
N GLU A 28 -14.02 16.32 13.16
CA GLU A 28 -12.87 16.99 12.57
C GLU A 28 -11.98 15.97 11.86
N THR A 29 -11.55 16.32 10.65
CA THR A 29 -10.65 15.50 9.86
C THR A 29 -9.24 15.60 10.40
N GLY A 30 -8.50 14.51 10.42
CA GLY A 30 -7.14 14.51 10.95
C GLY A 30 -6.66 13.13 11.36
N MET A 31 -5.48 13.10 11.97
CA MET A 31 -4.89 11.89 12.53
C MET A 31 -5.03 11.92 14.05
N TYR A 32 -5.50 10.82 14.61
CA TYR A 32 -5.69 10.62 16.05
C TYR A 32 -4.98 9.35 16.47
N SER A 33 -4.18 9.42 17.52
CA SER A 33 -3.50 8.25 18.06
C SER A 33 -4.30 7.65 19.22
N VAL A 34 -4.38 6.32 19.24
CA VAL A 34 -4.94 5.53 20.32
C VAL A 34 -3.87 4.55 20.77
N LYS A 35 -3.37 4.71 21.99
CA LYS A 35 -2.35 3.83 22.56
C LYS A 35 -3.02 2.80 23.47
N VAL A 36 -2.81 1.53 23.16
CA VAL A 36 -3.23 0.41 24.02
C VAL A 36 -1.99 -0.13 24.71
N SER A 37 -2.00 -0.23 26.03
CA SER A 37 -0.84 -0.68 26.82
C SER A 37 -1.18 -1.87 27.71
N GLU A 38 -0.21 -2.74 27.96
CA GLU A 38 -0.24 -3.77 28.98
C GLU A 38 0.68 -3.36 30.15
N PRO A 39 0.14 -2.81 31.25
CA PRO A 39 0.98 -2.23 32.30
C PRO A 39 1.92 -3.23 32.99
N SER A 40 1.57 -4.53 32.99
CA SER A 40 2.39 -5.58 33.61
C SER A 40 3.65 -5.93 32.82
N THR A 41 3.61 -5.83 31.49
CA THR A 41 4.74 -6.14 30.61
C THR A 41 5.43 -4.88 30.08
N ASN A 42 4.84 -3.70 30.32
CA ASN A 42 5.27 -2.43 29.72
C ASN A 42 5.24 -2.43 28.19
N GLU A 43 4.44 -3.33 27.59
CA GLU A 43 4.23 -3.40 26.15
C GLU A 43 3.10 -2.46 25.72
N SER A 44 3.17 -1.93 24.50
CA SER A 44 2.10 -1.11 23.95
C SER A 44 2.03 -1.17 22.43
N VAL A 45 0.84 -0.90 21.90
CA VAL A 45 0.60 -0.67 20.48
C VAL A 45 -0.04 0.70 20.30
N THR A 46 0.37 1.42 19.26
CA THR A 46 -0.25 2.69 18.87
C THR A 46 -1.03 2.49 17.58
N LEU A 47 -2.33 2.77 17.63
CA LEU A 47 -3.22 2.81 16.48
C LEU A 47 -3.30 4.25 15.97
N ASN A 48 -2.87 4.47 14.73
CA ASN A 48 -3.02 5.77 14.06
C ASN A 48 -4.32 5.76 13.26
N VAL A 49 -5.31 6.50 13.74
CA VAL A 49 -6.66 6.57 13.17
C VAL A 49 -6.79 7.85 12.33
N PHE A 50 -7.08 7.69 11.04
CA PHE A 50 -7.28 8.81 10.13
C PHE A 50 -8.77 9.09 9.92
N VAL A 51 -9.24 10.22 10.40
CA VAL A 51 -10.57 10.75 10.05
C VAL A 51 -10.45 11.46 8.71
N MET A 52 -10.96 10.80 7.68
CA MET A 52 -10.83 11.24 6.29
C MET A 52 -11.67 12.46 5.95
N VAL A 53 -11.19 13.27 5.00
CA VAL A 53 -12.02 14.25 4.30
C VAL A 53 -13.05 13.49 3.46
N PRO A 54 -14.35 13.68 3.67
CA PRO A 54 -15.36 12.89 2.97
C PRO A 54 -15.39 13.24 1.48
N ALA A 55 -15.62 12.24 0.62
CA ALA A 55 -15.61 12.42 -0.83
C ALA A 55 -16.67 13.43 -1.33
N SER A 56 -17.73 13.68 -0.55
CA SER A 56 -18.71 14.73 -0.83
C SER A 56 -18.15 16.16 -0.82
N LYS A 57 -16.93 16.36 -0.29
CA LYS A 57 -16.21 17.65 -0.36
C LYS A 57 -15.50 17.86 -1.69
N LEU A 58 -15.36 16.81 -2.51
CA LEU A 58 -14.76 16.90 -3.85
C LEU A 58 -15.66 17.76 -4.74
N LYS A 59 -15.15 18.91 -5.19
CA LYS A 59 -15.88 19.83 -6.07
C LYS A 59 -15.08 20.06 -7.35
N GLY A 60 -15.67 19.75 -8.50
CA GLY A 60 -15.01 19.86 -9.80
C GLY A 60 -13.71 19.07 -9.92
N GLY A 61 -13.56 17.98 -9.15
CA GLY A 61 -12.34 17.18 -9.10
C GLY A 61 -11.23 17.72 -8.18
N TYR A 62 -11.52 18.70 -7.31
CA TYR A 62 -10.57 19.30 -6.39
C TYR A 62 -10.98 19.13 -4.91
N LEU A 63 -9.97 18.94 -4.06
CA LEU A 63 -10.08 19.04 -2.60
C LEU A 63 -9.11 20.11 -2.11
N ASN A 64 -9.63 21.20 -1.55
CA ASN A 64 -8.83 22.30 -0.99
C ASN A 64 -7.69 22.78 -1.93
N GLY A 65 -7.96 22.83 -3.24
CA GLY A 65 -6.99 23.25 -4.27
C GLY A 65 -6.09 22.14 -4.82
N TYR A 66 -6.06 20.94 -4.22
CA TYR A 66 -5.33 19.79 -4.75
C TYR A 66 -6.19 19.01 -5.76
N ARG A 67 -5.61 18.60 -6.89
CA ARG A 67 -6.36 18.03 -8.01
C ARG A 67 -6.44 16.51 -7.91
N ILE A 68 -7.59 16.01 -7.47
CA ILE A 68 -7.88 14.57 -7.48
C ILE A 68 -8.26 14.12 -8.89
N GLY A 69 -9.09 14.89 -9.58
CA GLY A 69 -9.77 14.47 -10.80
C GLY A 69 -11.00 13.63 -10.52
N GLU A 70 -11.41 12.84 -11.51
CA GLU A 70 -12.71 12.15 -11.50
C GLU A 70 -12.54 10.63 -11.47
N TYR A 71 -13.22 10.01 -10.51
CA TYR A 71 -13.41 8.57 -10.48
C TYR A 71 -14.44 8.11 -11.51
N PRO A 72 -14.39 6.85 -11.96
CA PRO A 72 -15.47 6.26 -12.76
C PRO A 72 -16.82 6.34 -12.02
N ALA A 73 -17.88 6.72 -12.73
CA ALA A 73 -19.22 6.82 -12.15
C ALA A 73 -19.78 5.47 -11.67
N ALA A 74 -19.42 4.38 -12.36
CA ALA A 74 -19.80 3.02 -11.99
C ALA A 74 -18.54 2.17 -11.76
N PRO A 75 -18.57 1.23 -10.78
CA PRO A 75 -17.50 0.27 -10.58
C PRO A 75 -17.33 -0.63 -11.82
N LEU A 76 -16.10 -1.08 -12.06
CA LEU A 76 -15.78 -1.96 -13.17
C LEU A 76 -16.58 -3.26 -13.05
N ASN A 77 -17.49 -3.53 -14.01
CA ASN A 77 -18.34 -4.71 -14.03
C ASN A 77 -19.11 -4.97 -12.72
N GLY A 78 -19.47 -3.92 -11.97
CA GLY A 78 -20.17 -4.07 -10.69
C GLY A 78 -19.29 -4.55 -9.53
N ASN A 79 -17.97 -4.67 -9.71
CA ASN A 79 -17.06 -5.15 -8.68
C ASN A 79 -16.80 -4.06 -7.61
N SER A 80 -17.15 -4.35 -6.36
CA SER A 80 -17.03 -3.44 -5.22
C SER A 80 -15.60 -2.93 -4.97
N ALA A 81 -14.58 -3.70 -5.37
CA ALA A 81 -13.19 -3.24 -5.29
C ALA A 81 -12.94 -1.94 -6.08
N TYR A 82 -13.77 -1.64 -7.08
CA TYR A 82 -13.66 -0.47 -7.96
C TYR A 82 -14.67 0.64 -7.61
N GLU A 83 -15.31 0.57 -6.45
CA GLU A 83 -16.14 1.66 -5.93
C GLU A 83 -15.31 2.92 -5.69
N SER A 84 -15.95 4.07 -5.84
CA SER A 84 -15.31 5.34 -5.53
C SER A 84 -15.00 5.43 -4.03
N PRO A 85 -13.85 6.01 -3.63
CA PRO A 85 -13.49 6.15 -2.23
C PRO A 85 -14.55 6.92 -1.44
N LYS A 86 -14.79 6.51 -0.20
CA LYS A 86 -15.70 7.22 0.72
C LYS A 86 -15.12 8.55 1.22
N GLY A 87 -13.79 8.67 1.19
CA GLY A 87 -13.06 9.85 1.60
C GLY A 87 -11.57 9.71 1.29
N PHE A 88 -10.81 10.71 1.73
CA PHE A 88 -9.38 10.81 1.50
C PHE A 88 -8.66 11.18 2.80
N ILE A 89 -7.50 10.56 3.02
CA ILE A 89 -6.60 10.93 4.10
C ILE A 89 -5.93 12.25 3.69
N GLU A 90 -6.10 13.29 4.50
CA GLU A 90 -5.36 14.55 4.34
C GLU A 90 -3.93 14.37 4.84
N VAL A 91 -2.97 14.71 3.99
CA VAL A 91 -1.54 14.57 4.27
C VAL A 91 -0.87 15.93 4.18
N THR A 92 -0.18 16.28 5.26
CA THR A 92 0.55 17.53 5.46
C THR A 92 1.98 17.21 5.93
N GLU A 93 2.84 18.22 5.99
CA GLU A 93 4.18 18.07 6.57
C GLU A 93 4.17 17.51 8.00
N LYS A 94 3.08 17.75 8.76
CA LYS A 94 2.96 17.31 10.16
C LYS A 94 2.70 15.81 10.33
N ASN A 95 2.07 15.15 9.35
CA ASN A 95 1.64 13.75 9.48
C ASN A 95 2.19 12.82 8.39
N GLN A 96 2.92 13.33 7.40
CA GLN A 96 3.44 12.49 6.31
C GLN A 96 4.44 11.42 6.79
N GLU A 97 5.11 11.64 7.92
CA GLU A 97 6.04 10.68 8.53
C GLU A 97 5.35 9.63 9.42
N THR A 98 4.03 9.69 9.58
CA THR A 98 3.28 8.74 10.42
C THR A 98 3.42 7.32 9.89
N GLN A 99 3.74 6.39 10.80
CA GLN A 99 3.72 4.96 10.53
C GLN A 99 2.28 4.48 10.29
N VAL A 100 2.04 3.89 9.12
CA VAL A 100 0.80 3.17 8.80
C VAL A 100 0.92 1.68 9.14
N SER A 101 2.15 1.21 9.33
CA SER A 101 2.53 -0.10 9.89
C SER A 101 3.97 -0.02 10.40
N PRO A 102 4.53 -1.07 11.04
CA PRO A 102 5.89 -1.03 11.60
C PRO A 102 6.97 -0.59 10.61
N HIS A 103 6.86 -0.99 9.33
CA HIS A 103 7.90 -0.73 8.32
C HIS A 103 7.49 0.28 7.24
N PHE A 104 6.26 0.84 7.30
CA PHE A 104 5.78 1.75 6.25
C PHE A 104 5.18 3.04 6.81
N LYS A 105 5.56 4.15 6.19
CA LYS A 105 5.10 5.52 6.47
C LYS A 105 4.08 5.99 5.45
N LEU A 106 3.20 6.88 5.87
CA LEU A 106 2.14 7.47 5.04
C LEU A 106 2.69 8.10 3.75
N LYS A 107 3.83 8.81 3.82
CA LYS A 107 4.43 9.48 2.66
C LYS A 107 4.85 8.54 1.53
N GLN A 108 5.18 7.28 1.82
CA GLN A 108 5.61 6.32 0.79
C GLN A 108 4.49 6.06 -0.22
N PHE A 109 3.23 6.28 0.17
CA PHE A 109 2.07 6.03 -0.68
C PHE A 109 1.53 7.30 -1.36
N LEU A 110 2.15 8.46 -1.17
CA LEU A 110 1.65 9.70 -1.76
C LEU A 110 1.77 9.71 -3.28
N CYS A 111 0.79 10.34 -3.93
CA CYS A 111 0.88 10.65 -5.35
C CYS A 111 2.08 11.58 -5.61
N LYS A 112 2.73 11.40 -6.75
CA LYS A 112 3.87 12.23 -7.18
C LYS A 112 3.47 13.67 -7.54
N GLU A 113 2.17 13.93 -7.72
CA GLU A 113 1.68 15.30 -7.91
C GLU A 113 2.03 16.17 -6.68
N PRO A 114 2.75 17.29 -6.88
CA PRO A 114 3.18 18.15 -5.79
C PRO A 114 2.01 18.88 -5.16
N GLY A 115 2.15 19.23 -3.88
CA GLY A 115 1.17 20.02 -3.15
C GLY A 115 1.58 20.20 -1.70
N LYS A 116 1.28 21.36 -1.11
CA LYS A 116 1.51 21.63 0.31
C LYS A 116 0.66 20.73 1.21
N THR A 117 -0.61 20.59 0.84
CA THR A 117 -1.54 19.61 1.38
C THR A 117 -1.92 18.67 0.25
N ARG A 118 -1.76 17.37 0.50
CA ARG A 118 -2.05 16.30 -0.46
C ARG A 118 -3.11 15.38 0.13
N TYR A 119 -3.69 14.56 -0.72
CA TYR A 119 -4.74 13.63 -0.34
C TYR A 119 -4.46 12.26 -0.94
N LEU A 120 -4.66 11.21 -0.15
CA LEU A 120 -4.53 9.85 -0.64
C LEU A 120 -5.65 8.94 -0.16
N VAL A 121 -5.84 7.87 -0.90
CA VAL A 121 -6.63 6.70 -0.49
C VAL A 121 -5.62 5.60 -0.19
N LEU A 122 -5.82 4.87 0.89
CA LEU A 122 -4.96 3.75 1.27
C LEU A 122 -5.85 2.61 1.74
N GLU A 123 -5.77 1.48 1.05
CA GLU A 123 -6.45 0.26 1.45
C GLU A 123 -5.60 -0.49 2.47
N GLU A 124 -6.14 -0.75 3.65
CA GLU A 124 -5.39 -1.31 4.79
C GLU A 124 -4.80 -2.69 4.44
N MET A 125 -5.52 -3.49 3.64
CA MET A 125 -5.05 -4.81 3.23
C MET A 125 -3.82 -4.76 2.31
N LEU A 126 -3.60 -3.66 1.57
CA LEU A 126 -2.35 -3.45 0.85
C LEU A 126 -1.18 -3.37 1.83
N ILE A 127 -1.33 -2.63 2.92
CA ILE A 127 -0.28 -2.48 3.94
C ILE A 127 0.03 -3.81 4.62
N VAL A 128 -1.01 -4.57 5.00
CA VAL A 128 -0.84 -5.93 5.54
C VAL A 128 -0.10 -6.83 4.56
N LYS A 129 -0.47 -6.77 3.26
CA LYS A 129 0.22 -7.54 2.22
C LYS A 129 1.70 -7.17 2.12
N LEU A 130 2.03 -5.87 2.14
CA LEU A 130 3.42 -5.41 2.06
C LEU A 130 4.24 -5.87 3.26
N GLU A 131 3.70 -5.82 4.48
CA GLU A 131 4.34 -6.37 5.68
C GLU A 131 4.60 -7.87 5.55
N HIS A 132 3.64 -8.65 5.02
CA HIS A 132 3.82 -10.08 4.79
C HIS A 132 4.89 -10.38 3.74
N ILE A 133 4.93 -9.60 2.65
CA ILE A 133 5.97 -9.75 1.62
C ILE A 133 7.34 -9.41 2.22
N LEU A 134 7.44 -8.32 2.99
CA LEU A 134 8.67 -7.88 3.63
C LEU A 134 9.21 -8.93 4.62
N GLN A 135 8.33 -9.49 5.45
CA GLN A 135 8.69 -10.60 6.33
C GLN A 135 9.24 -11.78 5.52
N LYS A 136 8.55 -12.17 4.44
CA LYS A 136 8.96 -13.32 3.63
C LYS A 136 10.30 -13.12 2.93
N VAL A 137 10.52 -11.92 2.40
CA VAL A 137 11.80 -11.48 1.81
C VAL A 137 12.94 -11.62 2.82
N ASN A 138 12.75 -11.12 4.05
CA ASN A 138 13.76 -11.22 5.11
C ASN A 138 13.99 -12.67 5.57
N GLU A 139 12.94 -13.50 5.68
CA GLU A 139 13.06 -14.95 5.99
C GLU A 139 13.92 -15.69 4.96
N LEU A 140 13.91 -15.26 3.70
CA LEU A 140 14.71 -15.83 2.61
C LEU A 140 16.13 -15.26 2.53
N GLY A 141 16.50 -14.37 3.46
CA GLY A 141 17.86 -13.82 3.58
C GLY A 141 18.11 -12.54 2.78
N TYR A 142 17.08 -11.94 2.18
CA TYR A 142 17.17 -10.61 1.59
C TYR A 142 16.96 -9.56 2.69
N THR A 143 18.03 -8.89 3.12
CA THR A 143 17.92 -7.81 4.12
C THR A 143 17.13 -6.65 3.52
N CYS A 144 16.01 -6.28 4.15
CA CYS A 144 15.19 -5.15 3.72
C CYS A 144 14.44 -4.60 4.93
N GLU A 145 14.73 -3.37 5.35
CA GLU A 145 14.00 -2.73 6.46
C GLU A 145 12.61 -2.24 6.02
N THR A 146 12.51 -1.78 4.78
CA THR A 146 11.27 -1.32 4.14
C THR A 146 11.43 -1.38 2.62
N PHE A 147 10.34 -1.58 1.89
CA PHE A 147 10.40 -1.44 0.43
C PHE A 147 10.44 0.03 0.03
N ASP A 148 11.24 0.32 -0.98
CA ASP A 148 11.14 1.57 -1.69
C ASP A 148 9.88 1.53 -2.57
N VAL A 149 8.88 2.33 -2.17
CA VAL A 149 7.58 2.42 -2.85
C VAL A 149 7.70 3.47 -3.96
N MET A 150 8.06 3.02 -5.16
CA MET A 150 8.20 3.87 -6.34
C MET A 150 6.90 4.61 -6.69
N SER A 151 5.76 3.95 -6.46
CA SER A 151 4.43 4.51 -6.67
C SER A 151 3.38 3.80 -5.82
N GLY A 152 2.78 4.53 -4.88
CA GLY A 152 1.58 4.10 -4.16
C GLY A 152 0.30 4.63 -4.81
N TYR A 153 -0.48 5.42 -4.08
CA TYR A 153 -1.71 6.03 -4.58
C TYR A 153 -1.43 7.01 -5.73
N ARG A 154 -2.31 7.01 -6.73
CA ARG A 154 -2.32 8.00 -7.81
C ARG A 154 -3.67 8.71 -7.82
N THR A 155 -3.69 10.03 -7.89
CA THR A 155 -4.95 10.73 -8.18
C THR A 155 -5.46 10.28 -9.56
N PRO A 156 -6.79 10.16 -9.78
CA PRO A 156 -7.34 9.91 -11.11
C PRO A 156 -6.81 10.87 -12.18
N PHE A 157 -6.56 12.13 -11.83
CA PHE A 157 -5.94 13.11 -12.71
C PHE A 157 -4.49 12.71 -13.06
N TYR A 158 -3.62 12.50 -12.07
CA TYR A 158 -2.22 12.14 -12.31
C TYR A 158 -2.08 10.80 -13.06
N ASN A 159 -2.89 9.81 -12.71
CA ASN A 159 -2.90 8.52 -13.40
C ASN A 159 -3.20 8.69 -14.90
N ARG A 160 -4.15 9.56 -15.25
CA ARG A 160 -4.49 9.87 -16.64
C ARG A 160 -3.37 10.66 -17.35
N SER A 161 -2.74 11.61 -16.66
CA SER A 161 -1.69 12.45 -17.27
C SER A 161 -0.46 11.65 -17.68
N ILE A 162 -0.20 10.52 -17.03
CA ILE A 162 0.87 9.58 -17.40
C ILE A 162 0.39 8.43 -18.30
N GLY A 163 -0.81 8.54 -18.90
CA GLY A 163 -1.33 7.59 -19.89
C GLY A 163 -1.82 6.26 -19.35
N ASN A 164 -2.02 6.12 -18.03
CA ASN A 164 -2.48 4.86 -17.44
C ASN A 164 -3.99 4.64 -17.56
N VAL A 165 -4.39 3.37 -17.45
CA VAL A 165 -5.79 2.95 -17.55
C VAL A 165 -6.64 3.51 -16.41
N LYS A 166 -7.91 3.80 -16.73
CA LYS A 166 -8.89 4.42 -15.84
C LYS A 166 -9.13 3.63 -14.54
N PHE A 167 -9.14 2.30 -14.63
CA PHE A 167 -9.41 1.40 -13.50
C PHE A 167 -8.11 0.82 -12.89
N SER A 168 -7.01 1.58 -12.93
CA SER A 168 -5.76 1.19 -12.26
C SER A 168 -5.97 1.04 -10.76
N ARG A 169 -5.44 -0.02 -10.14
CA ARG A 169 -5.57 -0.25 -8.69
C ARG A 169 -4.90 0.84 -7.83
N HIS A 170 -3.93 1.57 -8.40
CA HIS A 170 -3.31 2.73 -7.74
C HIS A 170 -4.31 3.86 -7.45
N VAL A 171 -5.33 4.07 -8.30
CA VAL A 171 -6.30 5.16 -8.04
C VAL A 171 -7.25 4.85 -6.89
N TYR A 172 -7.32 3.58 -6.49
CA TYR A 172 -8.13 3.10 -5.38
C TYR A 172 -7.31 2.90 -4.10
N GLY A 173 -6.02 3.28 -4.08
CA GLY A 173 -5.17 3.13 -2.90
C GLY A 173 -4.77 1.69 -2.58
N SER A 174 -4.95 0.79 -3.53
CA SER A 174 -4.91 -0.67 -3.32
C SER A 174 -3.75 -1.35 -4.03
N ALA A 175 -2.82 -0.57 -4.56
CA ALA A 175 -1.64 -1.05 -5.26
C ALA A 175 -0.38 -0.25 -4.89
N ALA A 176 0.75 -0.94 -4.97
CA ALA A 176 2.07 -0.37 -4.82
C ALA A 176 3.02 -0.96 -5.88
N ASP A 177 3.84 -0.09 -6.46
CA ASP A 177 5.01 -0.48 -7.25
C ASP A 177 6.23 -0.40 -6.31
N ILE A 178 6.89 -1.54 -6.08
CA ILE A 178 7.91 -1.71 -5.04
C ILE A 178 9.18 -2.38 -5.56
N PHE A 179 10.29 -2.12 -4.88
CA PHE A 179 11.57 -2.82 -5.04
C PHE A 179 12.36 -2.81 -3.72
N ILE A 180 13.40 -3.63 -3.64
CA ILE A 180 14.36 -3.65 -2.53
C ILE A 180 15.54 -2.75 -2.90
N ASP A 181 15.87 -1.81 -2.00
CA ASP A 181 16.95 -0.83 -2.14
C ASP A 181 17.56 -0.58 -0.76
N GLU A 182 18.50 -1.46 -0.41
CA GLU A 182 19.10 -1.51 0.93
C GLU A 182 20.61 -1.23 0.87
N LYS A 183 21.35 -1.81 -0.10
CA LYS A 183 22.83 -1.74 -0.11
C LYS A 183 23.41 -1.70 -1.54
N PRO A 184 23.76 -0.50 -2.06
CA PRO A 184 23.59 0.82 -1.45
C PRO A 184 22.14 1.32 -1.55
N LYS A 185 21.70 2.17 -0.61
CA LYS A 185 20.40 2.84 -0.70
C LYS A 185 20.46 4.02 -1.68
N ASP A 186 20.29 3.76 -2.97
CA ASP A 186 20.53 4.74 -4.06
C ASP A 186 19.31 5.05 -4.94
N GLY A 187 18.15 4.49 -4.59
CA GLY A 187 16.90 4.67 -5.33
C GLY A 187 16.74 3.73 -6.51
N VAL A 188 17.62 2.73 -6.65
CA VAL A 188 17.56 1.68 -7.67
C VAL A 188 17.47 0.32 -6.98
N MET A 189 16.79 -0.63 -7.62
CA MET A 189 16.69 -2.00 -7.13
C MET A 189 18.08 -2.64 -6.93
N ASP A 190 18.26 -3.35 -5.82
CA ASP A 190 19.42 -4.18 -5.55
C ASP A 190 19.53 -5.36 -6.55
N ASP A 191 20.76 -5.82 -6.81
CA ASP A 191 21.06 -7.05 -7.57
C ASP A 191 20.68 -8.29 -6.73
N LEU A 192 19.42 -8.71 -6.82
CA LEU A 192 18.85 -9.79 -6.02
C LEU A 192 19.29 -11.16 -6.50
N ASN A 193 19.61 -11.31 -7.78
CA ASN A 193 20.04 -12.58 -8.36
C ASN A 193 21.58 -12.78 -8.28
N LYS A 194 22.33 -11.72 -7.94
CA LYS A 194 23.79 -11.67 -7.77
C LYS A 194 24.57 -11.93 -9.06
N ASP A 195 24.03 -11.52 -10.21
CA ASP A 195 24.68 -11.68 -11.51
C ASP A 195 25.56 -10.48 -11.92
N GLY A 196 25.58 -9.42 -11.11
CA GLY A 196 26.34 -8.20 -11.33
C GLY A 196 25.61 -7.17 -12.21
N ARG A 197 24.33 -7.39 -12.52
CA ARG A 197 23.47 -6.46 -13.26
C ARG A 197 22.28 -6.07 -12.41
N ILE A 198 21.67 -4.95 -12.76
CA ILE A 198 20.41 -4.50 -12.15
C ILE A 198 19.38 -4.38 -13.27
N ASP A 199 18.56 -5.41 -13.42
CA ASP A 199 17.60 -5.52 -14.49
C ASP A 199 16.33 -6.31 -14.10
N LYS A 200 15.54 -6.68 -15.12
CA LYS A 200 14.27 -7.37 -14.89
C LYS A 200 14.43 -8.69 -14.13
N GLN A 201 15.57 -9.37 -14.23
CA GLN A 201 15.81 -10.63 -13.55
C GLN A 201 15.79 -10.45 -12.03
N ASP A 202 16.22 -9.31 -11.50
CA ASP A 202 16.13 -8.98 -10.07
C ASP A 202 14.67 -8.82 -9.63
N ALA A 203 13.88 -8.08 -10.42
CA ALA A 203 12.45 -7.97 -10.16
C ALA A 203 11.72 -9.31 -10.30
N GLU A 204 12.22 -10.23 -11.12
CA GLU A 204 11.68 -11.59 -11.23
C GLU A 204 11.94 -12.43 -9.97
N VAL A 205 13.06 -12.20 -9.25
CA VAL A 205 13.31 -12.81 -7.93
C VAL A 205 12.23 -12.38 -6.94
N LEU A 206 12.01 -11.06 -6.80
CA LEU A 206 11.00 -10.55 -5.87
C LEU A 206 9.58 -10.97 -6.29
N TYR A 207 9.28 -10.99 -7.59
CA TYR A 207 8.03 -11.53 -8.13
C TYR A 207 7.84 -12.99 -7.70
N GLY A 208 8.86 -13.84 -7.86
CA GLY A 208 8.81 -15.26 -7.52
C GLY A 208 8.48 -15.47 -6.03
N ILE A 209 9.11 -14.69 -5.16
CA ILE A 209 8.84 -14.70 -3.71
C ILE A 209 7.37 -14.40 -3.42
N VAL A 210 6.80 -13.35 -4.05
CA VAL A 210 5.38 -13.00 -3.86
C VAL A 210 4.46 -14.05 -4.48
N GLU A 211 4.85 -14.67 -5.59
CA GLU A 211 4.05 -15.69 -6.24
C GLU A 211 3.97 -16.98 -5.41
N ASP A 212 5.09 -17.41 -4.84
CA ASP A 212 5.18 -18.61 -4.00
C ASP A 212 4.33 -18.49 -2.72
N MET A 213 4.10 -17.26 -2.23
CA MET A 213 3.18 -17.02 -1.12
C MET A 213 1.77 -17.53 -1.45
N TYR A 214 1.31 -17.45 -2.71
CA TYR A 214 0.00 -17.95 -3.14
C TYR A 214 -0.08 -19.48 -3.24
N GLY A 215 1.06 -20.17 -3.41
CA GLY A 215 1.11 -21.63 -3.51
C GLY A 215 0.97 -22.37 -2.16
N GLY A 216 1.20 -21.69 -1.04
CA GLY A 216 1.23 -22.28 0.31
C GLY A 216 -0.13 -22.56 0.96
N GLY A 217 -1.25 -22.35 0.27
CA GLY A 217 -2.59 -22.75 0.72
C GLY A 217 -3.27 -21.90 1.81
N ASN A 218 -2.59 -20.91 2.39
CA ASN A 218 -3.08 -20.11 3.52
C ASN A 218 -3.04 -18.58 3.31
N VAL A 219 -3.13 -18.09 2.07
CA VAL A 219 -3.26 -16.65 1.83
C VAL A 219 -4.70 -16.22 2.02
N SER A 220 -4.96 -15.32 2.97
CA SER A 220 -6.27 -14.69 3.13
C SER A 220 -6.75 -14.14 1.79
N MET A 221 -8.01 -14.40 1.42
CA MET A 221 -8.63 -13.88 0.20
C MET A 221 -8.51 -12.35 0.07
N GLN A 222 -8.40 -11.64 1.20
CA GLN A 222 -8.23 -10.18 1.24
C GLN A 222 -6.83 -9.71 0.81
N LEU A 223 -5.83 -10.59 0.76
CA LEU A 223 -4.47 -10.32 0.29
C LEU A 223 -4.27 -10.73 -1.18
N VAL A 224 -5.28 -11.34 -1.79
CA VAL A 224 -5.23 -11.77 -3.19
C VAL A 224 -5.35 -10.57 -4.10
N GLY A 225 -4.48 -10.50 -5.11
CA GLY A 225 -4.57 -9.47 -6.13
C GLY A 225 -3.60 -9.67 -7.28
N GLY A 226 -3.41 -8.60 -8.04
CA GLY A 226 -2.47 -8.53 -9.16
C GLY A 226 -1.02 -8.56 -8.70
N LEU A 227 -0.18 -9.14 -9.55
CA LEU A 227 1.26 -9.18 -9.45
C LEU A 227 1.85 -9.02 -10.85
N GLY A 228 2.75 -8.06 -11.03
CA GLY A 228 3.36 -7.78 -12.33
C GLY A 228 4.83 -7.43 -12.19
N VAL A 229 5.62 -7.75 -13.21
CA VAL A 229 7.05 -7.39 -13.25
C VAL A 229 7.31 -6.38 -14.37
N TYR A 230 8.12 -5.36 -14.08
CA TYR A 230 8.45 -4.29 -15.02
C TYR A 230 9.95 -4.18 -15.22
N ASN A 231 10.35 -3.93 -16.46
CA ASN A 231 11.76 -3.76 -16.82
C ASN A 231 12.26 -2.35 -16.46
N ARG A 232 13.57 -2.20 -16.35
CA ARG A 232 14.23 -0.90 -16.33
C ARG A 232 13.86 -0.07 -17.56
N THR A 233 13.68 1.22 -17.37
CA THR A 233 13.56 2.22 -18.45
C THR A 233 14.56 3.35 -18.23
N ALA A 234 14.57 4.35 -19.10
CA ALA A 234 15.33 5.58 -18.86
C ALA A 234 14.84 6.38 -17.63
N SER A 235 13.64 6.10 -17.14
CA SER A 235 13.00 6.87 -16.06
C SER A 235 13.00 6.18 -14.69
N HIS A 236 13.23 4.87 -14.64
CA HIS A 236 13.22 4.08 -13.41
C HIS A 236 13.96 2.74 -13.59
N GLY A 237 14.42 2.17 -12.47
CA GLY A 237 14.93 0.80 -12.40
C GLY A 237 13.84 -0.27 -12.59
N PRO A 238 14.21 -1.56 -12.53
CA PRO A 238 13.23 -2.65 -12.50
C PRO A 238 12.45 -2.62 -11.18
N PHE A 239 11.21 -3.11 -11.19
CA PHE A 239 10.35 -3.17 -10.00
C PHE A 239 9.22 -4.19 -10.20
N ILE A 240 8.51 -4.51 -9.12
CA ILE A 240 7.26 -5.27 -9.20
C ILE A 240 6.05 -4.42 -8.80
N HIS A 241 4.92 -4.74 -9.40
CA HIS A 241 3.62 -4.23 -9.00
C HIS A 241 2.90 -5.27 -8.14
N VAL A 242 2.31 -4.84 -7.02
CA VAL A 242 1.41 -5.65 -6.21
C VAL A 242 0.13 -4.88 -5.92
N ASP A 243 -1.00 -5.59 -5.89
CA ASP A 243 -2.28 -5.04 -5.42
C ASP A 243 -3.13 -6.05 -4.67
N VAL A 244 -4.25 -5.60 -4.11
CA VAL A 244 -5.23 -6.42 -3.35
C VAL A 244 -6.63 -6.42 -3.99
N ARG A 245 -6.71 -6.51 -5.33
CA ARG A 245 -7.99 -6.46 -6.08
C ARG A 245 -8.97 -7.63 -5.83
N GLY A 246 -8.65 -8.57 -4.94
CA GLY A 246 -9.46 -9.74 -4.60
C GLY A 246 -9.44 -10.88 -5.63
N SER A 247 -8.64 -10.75 -6.71
CA SER A 247 -8.49 -11.79 -7.74
C SER A 247 -7.07 -11.77 -8.31
N GLN A 248 -6.56 -12.96 -8.67
CA GLN A 248 -5.23 -13.06 -9.25
C GLN A 248 -5.20 -12.49 -10.67
N ALA A 249 -4.19 -11.68 -10.94
CA ALA A 249 -3.81 -11.24 -12.28
C ALA A 249 -2.29 -11.25 -12.36
N ARG A 250 -1.72 -11.75 -13.46
CA ARG A 250 -0.27 -11.89 -13.67
C ARG A 250 0.14 -11.31 -15.01
N TRP A 251 1.23 -10.56 -15.05
CA TRP A 251 1.77 -10.01 -16.30
C TRP A 251 3.26 -9.71 -16.19
N GLY A 252 3.89 -9.46 -17.34
CA GLY A 252 5.31 -9.11 -17.43
C GLY A 252 6.26 -10.31 -17.41
N MET A 253 5.88 -11.43 -16.80
CA MET A 253 6.62 -12.70 -16.91
C MET A 253 6.48 -13.29 -18.32
N LYS A 254 7.56 -13.82 -18.90
CA LYS A 254 7.47 -14.60 -20.14
C LYS A 254 6.70 -15.88 -19.85
N SER A 255 5.62 -16.15 -20.58
CA SER A 255 4.91 -17.43 -20.44
C SER A 255 5.87 -18.59 -20.78
N GLN A 256 5.94 -19.62 -19.93
CA GLN A 256 6.71 -20.85 -20.19
C GLN A 256 6.29 -21.61 -21.46
N LYS A 257 5.25 -21.18 -22.19
CA LYS A 257 4.74 -21.81 -23.41
C LYS A 257 5.64 -21.72 -24.66
N SER A 258 6.87 -21.22 -24.57
CA SER A 258 7.74 -21.04 -25.75
C SER A 258 9.04 -21.88 -25.76
N GLN A 259 9.27 -22.76 -24.78
CA GLN A 259 10.48 -23.61 -24.76
C GLN A 259 10.26 -25.09 -25.14
N ASN A 260 9.01 -25.55 -25.34
CA ASN A 260 8.70 -26.94 -25.69
C ASN A 260 8.21 -27.17 -27.14
N GLN A 261 8.55 -26.28 -28.09
CA GLN A 261 8.33 -26.54 -29.53
C GLN A 261 9.62 -26.31 -30.33
N ARG A 262 10.65 -27.09 -30.02
CA ARG A 262 11.76 -27.39 -30.94
C ARG A 262 12.30 -28.80 -30.64
N ILE A 263 11.45 -29.79 -30.77
CA ILE A 263 11.84 -31.15 -31.15
C ILE A 263 10.78 -31.59 -32.16
N ASP A 264 11.17 -31.51 -33.43
CA ASP A 264 10.83 -32.38 -34.57
C ASP A 264 11.20 -31.64 -35.87
#